data_AF-A0A1F7UXV3-F1
#
_entry.id   AF-A0A1F7UXV3-F1
#
_cell.length_a   1.000
_cell.length_b   1.000
_cell.length_c   1.000
_cell.angle_alpha   90.00
_cell.angle_beta   90.00
_cell.angle_gamma   90.00
#
_symmetry.space_group_name_H-M   'P 1'
#
loop_
_entity.id
_entity.type
_entity.pdbx_description
1 polymer ?
#
loop_
_entity_poly.entity_id
_entity_poly.type
_entity_poly.pdbx_seq_one_letter_code
_entity_poly.pdbx_strand_id
1 'polypeptide(L)'
;MPEEERSEPTQTKFRLKKDNITALTELPKDMSSRWKSLGWPMEIQGTARPLEGTADYKFAYPVGDVFVSFGVVVHELGHLRQEEDERFVDADKNSKDYVIVLEEDAYERGWQRAERYCPEVVAQIEEKFQEYRRQGKMQGFASFKDFYTWLRRTVDINRALGSVPASEDEQSREELEFQALKNGGVEEFFGKLNALKVGEPISREFIEDFIIKVAEKIVEE
;
A
#
# COMPACT_ATOMS: atom_id res chain seq x y z
N MET A 1 7.54 36.63 33.39
CA MET A 1 6.89 35.94 32.26
C MET A 1 6.98 34.46 32.57
N PRO A 2 5.88 33.70 32.59
CA PRO A 2 5.98 32.26 32.77
C PRO A 2 6.62 31.66 31.52
N GLU A 3 7.62 30.80 31.73
CA GLU A 3 8.22 29.97 30.70
C GLU A 3 7.13 29.05 30.16
N GLU A 4 6.89 29.08 28.85
CA GLU A 4 6.07 28.08 28.18
C GLU A 4 6.78 26.74 28.35
N GLU A 5 6.19 25.86 29.19
CA GLU A 5 6.47 24.43 29.16
C GLU A 5 6.18 23.93 27.75
N ARG A 6 7.23 23.85 26.91
CA ARG A 6 7.20 23.06 25.70
C ARG A 6 7.01 21.62 26.14
N SER A 7 5.76 21.16 26.10
CA SER A 7 5.44 19.74 26.20
C SER A 7 6.27 19.00 25.16
N GLU A 8 7.22 18.18 25.62
CA GLU A 8 7.92 17.25 24.75
C GLU A 8 6.88 16.40 24.02
N PRO A 9 7.01 16.19 22.69
CA PRO A 9 6.10 15.29 21.99
C PRO A 9 6.27 13.91 22.64
N THR A 10 5.22 13.45 23.33
CA THR A 10 5.17 12.06 23.82
C THR A 10 5.36 11.16 22.61
N GLN A 11 6.54 10.58 22.46
CA GLN A 11 6.80 9.52 21.50
C GLN A 11 5.83 8.38 21.82
N THR A 12 4.73 8.33 21.08
CA THR A 12 3.78 7.23 21.15
C THR A 12 4.54 5.99 20.72
N LYS A 13 4.81 5.07 21.66
CA LYS A 13 5.65 3.90 21.40
C LYS A 13 4.97 2.96 20.39
N PHE A 14 5.38 3.06 19.11
CA PHE A 14 4.96 2.21 18.00
C PHE A 14 4.96 0.73 18.37
N ARG A 15 3.84 0.03 18.13
CA ARG A 15 3.68 -1.42 18.33
C ARG A 15 2.82 -2.05 17.24
N LEU A 16 3.32 -3.09 16.58
CA LEU A 16 2.49 -3.95 15.72
C LEU A 16 2.38 -5.35 16.34
N LYS A 17 1.20 -5.68 16.87
CA LYS A 17 0.91 -7.00 17.43
C LYS A 17 0.39 -7.92 16.32
N LYS A 18 0.66 -9.23 16.43
CA LYS A 18 0.17 -10.22 15.47
C LYS A 18 -1.36 -10.18 15.30
N ASP A 19 -2.10 -9.97 16.39
CA ASP A 19 -3.57 -9.87 16.38
C ASP A 19 -4.11 -8.67 15.58
N ASN A 20 -3.26 -7.67 15.28
CA ASN A 20 -3.61 -6.51 14.48
C ASN A 20 -3.29 -6.68 12.99
N ILE A 21 -2.74 -7.83 12.59
CA ILE A 21 -2.42 -8.18 11.21
C ILE A 21 -3.61 -8.95 10.64
N THR A 22 -4.25 -8.41 9.60
CA THR A 22 -5.45 -8.96 8.98
C THR A 22 -5.19 -9.37 7.53
N ALA A 23 -5.41 -10.64 7.23
CA ALA A 23 -5.39 -11.15 5.87
C ALA A 23 -6.71 -10.83 5.14
N LEU A 24 -6.63 -10.19 3.97
CA LEU A 24 -7.77 -9.83 3.12
C LEU A 24 -7.92 -10.86 2.01
N THR A 25 -9.08 -11.50 1.92
CA THR A 25 -9.37 -12.54 0.93
C THR A 25 -10.48 -12.16 -0.04
N GLU A 26 -11.15 -11.04 0.19
CA GLU A 26 -12.30 -10.58 -0.59
C GLU A 26 -12.23 -9.07 -0.78
N LEU A 27 -12.83 -8.57 -1.87
CA LEU A 27 -13.08 -7.14 -2.03
C LEU A 27 -14.10 -6.64 -1.00
N PRO A 28 -14.04 -5.36 -0.60
CA PRO A 28 -15.05 -4.76 0.25
C PRO A 28 -16.45 -4.95 -0.34
N LYS A 29 -17.40 -5.43 0.49
CA LYS A 29 -18.76 -5.73 0.05
C LYS A 29 -19.52 -4.48 -0.41
N ASP A 30 -19.19 -3.36 0.20
CA ASP A 30 -19.68 -2.01 -0.04
C ASP A 30 -19.05 -1.31 -1.27
N MET A 31 -18.05 -1.91 -1.91
CA MET A 31 -17.51 -1.34 -3.16
C MET A 31 -18.57 -1.35 -4.27
N SER A 32 -18.77 -0.18 -4.89
CA SER A 32 -19.67 0.03 -6.02
C SER A 32 -19.47 -0.99 -7.15
N SER A 33 -20.58 -1.45 -7.74
CA SER A 33 -20.56 -2.33 -8.91
C SER A 33 -19.88 -1.67 -10.12
N ARG A 34 -19.94 -0.34 -10.24
CA ARG A 34 -19.26 0.41 -11.31
C ARG A 34 -17.76 0.31 -11.16
N TRP A 35 -17.23 0.47 -9.96
CA TRP A 35 -15.79 0.34 -9.71
C TRP A 35 -15.30 -1.09 -9.95
N LYS A 36 -16.10 -2.09 -9.53
CA LYS A 36 -15.84 -3.50 -9.84
C LYS A 36 -15.76 -3.76 -11.35
N SER A 37 -16.56 -3.05 -12.15
CA SER A 37 -16.54 -3.20 -13.62
C SER A 37 -15.25 -2.73 -14.30
N LEU A 38 -14.40 -1.95 -13.61
CA LEU A 38 -13.07 -1.58 -14.10
C LEU A 38 -12.03 -2.71 -13.97
N GLY A 39 -12.44 -3.89 -13.50
CA GLY A 39 -11.55 -5.03 -13.31
C GLY A 39 -10.68 -4.92 -12.05
N TRP A 40 -11.16 -4.20 -11.03
CA TRP A 40 -10.44 -3.94 -9.78
C TRP A 40 -9.94 -5.25 -9.14
N PRO A 41 -8.61 -5.47 -9.05
CA PRO A 41 -8.06 -6.68 -8.47
C PRO A 41 -8.20 -6.68 -6.95
N MET A 42 -8.38 -7.86 -6.36
CA MET A 42 -8.40 -7.98 -4.89
C MET A 42 -7.03 -7.60 -4.30
N GLU A 43 -5.95 -7.87 -5.03
CA GLU A 43 -4.56 -7.81 -4.59
C GLU A 43 -3.98 -6.41 -4.44
N ILE A 44 -4.70 -5.36 -4.83
CA ILE A 44 -4.28 -3.97 -4.64
C ILE A 44 -4.91 -3.32 -3.41
N GLN A 45 -5.30 -4.14 -2.44
CA GLN A 45 -5.86 -3.69 -1.17
C GLN A 45 -4.85 -3.87 -0.05
N GLY A 46 -4.59 -2.81 0.69
CA GLY A 46 -3.81 -2.86 1.91
C GLY A 46 -4.22 -1.73 2.83
N THR A 47 -3.81 -1.82 4.09
CA THR A 47 -3.94 -0.71 5.03
C THR A 47 -2.92 -0.87 6.14
N ALA A 48 -2.05 0.11 6.33
CA ALA A 48 -1.21 0.27 7.51
C ALA A 48 -1.46 1.65 8.14
N ARG A 49 -2.01 1.67 9.35
CA ARG A 49 -2.33 2.93 10.05
C ARG A 49 -2.34 2.77 11.57
N PRO A 50 -2.12 3.86 12.33
CA PRO A 50 -2.26 3.84 13.78
C PRO A 50 -3.71 3.52 14.19
N LEU A 51 -3.87 2.78 15.29
CA LEU A 51 -5.14 2.60 15.97
C LEU A 51 -5.41 3.79 16.89
N GLU A 52 -6.55 4.45 16.67
CA GLU A 52 -6.97 5.64 17.43
C GLU A 52 -6.97 5.38 18.94
N GLY A 53 -6.39 6.31 19.70
CA GLY A 53 -6.33 6.23 21.16
C GLY A 53 -5.36 5.17 21.71
N THR A 54 -4.55 4.53 20.86
CA THR A 54 -3.54 3.55 21.27
C THR A 54 -2.19 3.83 20.62
N ALA A 55 -1.15 3.10 21.05
CA ALA A 55 0.16 3.11 20.40
C ALA A 55 0.33 1.94 19.41
N ASP A 56 -0.75 1.21 19.15
CA ASP A 56 -0.75 0.02 18.31
C ASP A 56 -1.08 0.41 16.86
N TYR A 57 -0.55 -0.35 15.89
CA TYR A 57 -0.90 -0.21 14.47
C TYR A 57 -1.81 -1.35 14.03
N LYS A 58 -2.68 -1.05 13.07
CA LYS A 58 -3.42 -2.03 12.28
C LYS A 58 -2.71 -2.23 10.95
N PHE A 59 -2.56 -3.48 10.54
CA PHE A 59 -2.01 -3.85 9.24
C PHE A 59 -2.97 -4.81 8.54
N ALA A 60 -3.39 -4.50 7.31
CA ALA A 60 -4.20 -5.37 6.48
C ALA A 60 -3.51 -5.57 5.14
N TYR A 61 -3.51 -6.80 4.64
CA TYR A 61 -2.81 -7.16 3.41
C TYR A 61 -3.59 -8.18 2.58
N PRO A 62 -3.42 -8.22 1.25
CA PRO A 62 -4.16 -9.11 0.40
C PRO A 62 -3.53 -10.51 0.33
N VAL A 63 -4.37 -11.54 0.24
CA VAL A 63 -3.95 -12.94 0.02
C VAL A 63 -4.33 -13.39 -1.39
N GLY A 64 -3.76 -12.74 -2.41
CA GLY A 64 -3.95 -13.14 -3.80
C GLY A 64 -2.61 -13.40 -4.47
N ASP A 65 -2.48 -13.07 -5.76
CA ASP A 65 -1.24 -13.29 -6.53
C ASP A 65 0.02 -12.87 -5.77
N VAL A 66 1.01 -13.75 -5.75
CA VAL A 66 2.23 -13.62 -4.94
C VAL A 66 2.97 -12.30 -5.17
N PHE A 67 3.14 -11.85 -6.41
CA PHE A 67 3.96 -10.65 -6.67
C PHE A 67 3.19 -9.37 -6.38
N VAL A 68 1.92 -9.32 -6.77
CA VAL A 68 1.07 -8.14 -6.49
C VAL A 68 0.86 -7.98 -4.98
N SER A 69 0.53 -9.07 -4.30
CA SER A 69 0.25 -9.05 -2.86
C SER A 69 1.50 -8.71 -2.05
N PHE A 70 2.66 -9.28 -2.41
CA PHE A 70 3.93 -8.91 -1.76
C PHE A 70 4.26 -7.44 -2.02
N GLY A 71 4.03 -6.94 -3.24
CA GLY A 71 4.23 -5.53 -3.57
C GLY A 71 3.37 -4.60 -2.71
N VAL A 72 2.09 -4.93 -2.49
CA VAL A 72 1.25 -4.16 -1.57
C VAL A 72 1.76 -4.24 -0.13
N VAL A 73 2.13 -5.42 0.37
CA VAL A 73 2.69 -5.55 1.73
C VAL A 73 3.91 -4.65 1.91
N VAL A 74 4.84 -4.63 0.94
CA VAL A 74 6.02 -3.76 0.99
C VAL A 74 5.61 -2.29 1.02
N HIS A 75 4.65 -1.87 0.20
CA HIS A 75 4.12 -0.51 0.21
C HIS A 75 3.51 -0.14 1.58
N GLU A 76 2.67 -1.00 2.16
CA GLU A 76 2.01 -0.75 3.45
C GLU A 76 3.02 -0.63 4.60
N LEU A 77 4.13 -1.38 4.56
CA LEU A 77 5.23 -1.22 5.51
C LEU A 77 5.88 0.18 5.45
N GLY A 78 5.72 0.90 4.33
CA GLY A 78 6.12 2.29 4.17
C GLY A 78 5.34 3.29 5.02
N HIS A 79 4.07 2.99 5.32
CA HIS A 79 3.22 3.87 6.14
C HIS A 79 3.52 3.82 7.64
N LEU A 80 4.18 2.76 8.12
CA LEU A 80 4.50 2.62 9.54
C LEU A 80 5.41 3.77 10.01
N ARG A 81 5.00 4.48 11.08
CA ARG A 81 5.70 5.68 11.60
C ARG A 81 5.93 6.76 10.53
N GLN A 82 5.05 6.87 9.54
CA GLN A 82 5.15 7.94 8.54
C GLN A 82 4.64 9.27 9.08
N GLU A 83 3.63 9.25 9.95
CA GLU A 83 3.12 10.46 10.60
C GLU A 83 4.08 11.10 11.62
N GLU A 84 5.15 10.40 12.00
CA GLU A 84 6.20 10.89 12.90
C GLU A 84 7.28 11.70 12.16
N ASP A 85 7.35 11.60 10.84
CA ASP A 85 8.31 12.36 10.03
C ASP A 85 7.84 13.81 9.91
N GLU A 86 8.71 14.76 10.26
CA GLU A 86 8.44 16.20 10.28
C GLU A 86 7.84 16.71 8.97
N ARG A 87 8.16 16.09 7.83
CA ARG A 87 7.58 16.41 6.50
C ARG A 87 6.05 16.27 6.47
N PHE A 88 5.48 15.45 7.35
CA PHE A 88 4.05 15.10 7.37
C PHE A 88 3.33 15.53 8.65
N VAL A 89 4.03 16.09 9.64
CA VAL A 89 3.44 16.53 10.92
C VAL A 89 2.52 17.74 10.71
N ASP A 90 2.96 18.73 9.92
CA ASP A 90 2.26 20.02 9.72
C ASP A 90 1.50 20.13 8.39
N ALA A 91 1.49 19.05 7.59
CA ALA A 91 0.80 19.07 6.30
C ALA A 91 -0.72 18.97 6.46
N ASP A 92 -1.48 19.57 5.54
CA ASP A 92 -2.93 19.43 5.49
C ASP A 92 -3.29 17.97 5.18
N LYS A 93 -3.59 17.19 6.23
CA LYS A 93 -3.89 15.76 6.11
C LYS A 93 -5.15 15.47 5.30
N ASN A 94 -5.98 16.48 5.07
CA ASN A 94 -7.19 16.39 4.26
C ASN A 94 -6.96 16.81 2.80
N SER A 95 -5.77 17.34 2.48
CA SER A 95 -5.39 17.68 1.12
C SER A 95 -5.14 16.41 0.30
N LYS A 96 -5.69 16.40 -0.91
CA LYS A 96 -5.47 15.33 -1.89
C LYS A 96 -4.00 15.28 -2.36
N ASP A 97 -3.31 16.42 -2.40
CA ASP A 97 -1.89 16.48 -2.72
C ASP A 97 -1.04 15.85 -1.61
N TYR A 98 -1.45 16.02 -0.36
CA TYR A 98 -0.80 15.35 0.77
C TYR A 98 -0.92 13.82 0.65
N VAL A 99 -2.11 13.31 0.34
CA VAL A 99 -2.31 11.87 0.12
C VAL A 99 -1.40 11.35 -0.98
N ILE A 100 -1.29 12.04 -2.12
CA ILE A 100 -0.42 11.61 -3.23
C ILE A 100 1.05 11.53 -2.76
N VAL A 101 1.57 12.57 -2.11
CA VAL A 101 2.96 12.58 -1.62
C VAL A 101 3.19 11.48 -0.58
N LEU A 102 2.22 11.26 0.31
CA LEU A 102 2.26 10.23 1.35
C LEU A 102 2.36 8.82 0.75
N GLU A 103 1.55 8.53 -0.26
CA GLU A 103 1.56 7.25 -0.97
C GLU A 103 2.86 7.02 -1.74
N GLU A 104 3.40 8.06 -2.39
CA GLU A 104 4.68 8.00 -3.09
C GLU A 104 5.86 7.72 -2.16
N ASP A 105 5.88 8.39 -1.01
CA ASP A 105 6.88 8.19 0.04
C ASP A 105 6.75 6.79 0.67
N ALA A 106 5.53 6.29 0.86
CA ALA A 106 5.30 4.93 1.36
C ALA A 106 5.86 3.87 0.39
N TYR A 107 5.67 4.04 -0.92
CA TYR A 107 6.30 3.16 -1.91
C TYR A 107 7.84 3.14 -1.80
N GLU A 108 8.47 4.30 -1.61
CA GLU A 108 9.92 4.37 -1.50
C GLU A 108 10.44 3.80 -0.17
N ARG A 109 9.88 4.25 0.96
CA ARG A 109 10.28 3.80 2.30
C ARG A 109 10.00 2.32 2.52
N GLY A 110 8.86 1.83 2.04
CA GLY A 110 8.47 0.44 2.12
C GLY A 110 9.54 -0.48 1.50
N TRP A 111 9.98 -0.14 0.30
CA TRP A 111 11.05 -0.87 -0.39
C TRP A 111 12.39 -0.79 0.36
N GLN A 112 12.80 0.41 0.76
CA GLN A 112 14.04 0.61 1.52
C GLN A 112 14.06 -0.21 2.82
N ARG A 113 12.94 -0.24 3.55
CA ARG A 113 12.78 -1.03 4.78
C ARG A 113 12.81 -2.53 4.51
N ALA A 114 12.14 -3.00 3.46
CA ALA A 114 12.18 -4.40 3.06
C ALA A 114 13.61 -4.85 2.73
N GLU A 115 14.35 -4.07 1.93
CA GLU A 115 15.75 -4.35 1.58
C GLU A 115 16.67 -4.30 2.82
N ARG A 116 16.47 -3.34 3.71
CA ARG A 116 17.34 -3.13 4.88
C ARG A 116 17.11 -4.16 5.99
N TYR A 117 15.85 -4.50 6.27
CA TYR A 117 15.48 -5.28 7.46
C TYR A 117 15.23 -6.76 7.18
N CYS A 118 14.89 -7.12 5.95
CA CYS A 118 14.66 -8.51 5.53
C CYS A 118 15.23 -8.80 4.13
N PRO A 119 16.53 -8.53 3.88
CA PRO A 119 17.15 -8.73 2.56
C PRO A 119 17.02 -10.17 2.05
N GLU A 120 16.99 -11.15 2.95
CA GLU A 120 16.85 -12.57 2.60
C GLU A 120 15.48 -12.90 2.02
N VAL A 121 14.42 -12.21 2.46
CA VAL A 121 13.05 -12.38 1.93
C VAL A 121 12.94 -11.69 0.58
N VAL A 122 13.50 -10.49 0.44
CA VAL A 122 13.57 -9.78 -0.84
C VAL A 122 14.30 -10.62 -1.89
N ALA A 123 15.44 -11.22 -1.52
CA ALA A 123 16.19 -12.11 -2.41
C ALA A 123 15.38 -13.34 -2.85
N GLN A 124 14.61 -13.97 -1.93
CA GLN A 124 13.73 -15.09 -2.27
C GLN A 124 12.63 -14.70 -3.26
N ILE A 125 12.00 -13.54 -3.05
CA ILE A 125 10.97 -13.02 -3.96
C ILE A 125 11.58 -12.69 -5.33
N GLU A 126 12.77 -12.08 -5.36
CA GLU A 126 13.48 -11.78 -6.61
C GLU A 126 13.85 -13.07 -7.36
N GLU A 127 14.39 -14.09 -6.67
CA GLU A 127 14.69 -15.39 -7.28
C GLU A 127 13.43 -16.04 -7.89
N LYS A 128 12.33 -16.04 -7.14
CA LYS A 128 11.04 -16.52 -7.62
C LYS A 128 10.58 -15.71 -8.84
N PHE A 129 10.68 -14.38 -8.81
CA PHE A 129 10.33 -13.52 -9.93
C PHE A 129 11.13 -13.86 -11.19
N GLN A 130 12.44 -14.07 -11.06
CA GLN A 130 13.31 -14.47 -12.18
C GLN A 130 12.95 -15.85 -12.72
N GLU A 131 12.49 -16.78 -11.90
CA GLU A 131 11.95 -18.05 -12.37
C GLU A 131 10.72 -17.85 -13.26
N TYR A 132 9.73 -17.09 -12.79
CA TYR A 132 8.51 -16.81 -13.57
C TYR A 132 8.78 -15.98 -14.83
N ARG A 133 9.77 -15.11 -14.79
CA ARG A 133 10.25 -14.38 -15.97
C ARG A 133 10.83 -15.35 -17.02
N ARG A 134 11.67 -16.30 -16.61
CA ARG A 134 12.20 -17.37 -17.50
C ARG A 134 11.10 -18.25 -18.09
N GLN A 135 10.00 -18.43 -17.37
CA GLN A 135 8.80 -19.13 -17.86
C GLN A 135 7.92 -18.29 -18.80
N GLY A 136 8.26 -17.01 -19.05
CA GLY A 136 7.47 -16.13 -19.91
C GLY A 136 6.27 -15.46 -19.24
N LYS A 137 6.08 -15.61 -17.92
CA LYS A 137 4.89 -15.09 -17.21
C LYS A 137 5.05 -13.64 -16.73
N MET A 138 6.28 -13.22 -16.44
CA MET A 138 6.62 -11.85 -15.97
C MET A 138 7.42 -11.07 -17.02
N GLN A 139 6.99 -11.12 -18.28
CA GLN A 139 7.66 -10.38 -19.37
C GLN A 139 7.43 -8.87 -19.23
N GLY A 140 8.40 -8.07 -19.66
CA GLY A 140 8.34 -6.60 -19.56
C GLY A 140 8.99 -5.98 -18.31
N PHE A 141 9.42 -6.80 -17.36
CA PHE A 141 10.16 -6.38 -16.16
C PHE A 141 11.48 -7.11 -16.07
N ALA A 142 12.55 -6.44 -15.64
CA ALA A 142 13.85 -7.09 -15.46
C ALA A 142 14.02 -7.68 -14.06
N SER A 143 13.30 -7.16 -13.07
CA SER A 143 13.33 -7.58 -11.66
C SER A 143 11.97 -7.42 -10.96
N PHE A 144 11.85 -7.98 -9.75
CA PHE A 144 10.69 -7.70 -8.91
C PHE A 144 10.66 -6.23 -8.49
N LYS A 145 11.81 -5.59 -8.26
CA LYS A 145 11.90 -4.14 -8.00
C LYS A 145 11.31 -3.30 -9.13
N ASP A 146 11.56 -3.67 -10.38
CA ASP A 146 10.98 -2.96 -11.53
C ASP A 146 9.46 -3.12 -11.57
N PHE A 147 8.97 -4.33 -11.29
CA PHE A 147 7.54 -4.60 -11.18
C PHE A 147 6.89 -3.83 -10.03
N TYR A 148 7.52 -3.81 -8.86
CA TYR A 148 7.09 -3.02 -7.70
C TYR A 148 7.06 -1.51 -8.02
N THR A 149 8.09 -1.01 -8.70
CA THR A 149 8.13 0.40 -9.15
C THR A 149 7.00 0.70 -10.14
N TRP A 150 6.65 -0.26 -11.00
CA TRP A 150 5.49 -0.13 -11.87
C TRP A 150 4.16 -0.20 -11.13
N LEU A 151 4.06 -1.00 -10.05
CA LEU A 151 2.87 -1.03 -9.19
C LEU A 151 2.58 0.32 -8.54
N ARG A 152 3.59 1.18 -8.29
CA ARG A 152 3.40 2.57 -7.81
C ARG A 152 2.45 3.40 -8.68
N ARG A 153 2.14 2.98 -9.91
CA ARG A 153 1.06 3.58 -10.72
C ARG A 153 -0.32 3.51 -10.06
N THR A 154 -0.53 2.71 -9.01
CA THR A 154 -1.69 2.83 -8.13
C THR A 154 -1.86 4.24 -7.55
N VAL A 155 -0.78 5.01 -7.37
CA VAL A 155 -0.85 6.43 -6.99
C VAL A 155 -1.62 7.25 -8.02
N ASP A 156 -1.56 6.89 -9.31
CA ASP A 156 -2.31 7.57 -10.36
C ASP A 156 -3.83 7.40 -10.18
N ILE A 157 -4.28 6.33 -9.50
CA ILE A 157 -5.67 6.13 -9.10
C ILE A 157 -6.07 7.19 -8.07
N ASN A 158 -5.22 7.40 -7.05
CA ASN A 158 -5.43 8.44 -6.05
C ASN A 158 -5.42 9.84 -6.69
N ARG A 159 -4.55 10.09 -7.68
CA ARG A 159 -4.57 11.34 -8.48
C ARG A 159 -5.86 11.51 -9.26
N ALA A 160 -6.33 10.45 -9.92
CA ALA A 160 -7.58 10.49 -10.69
C ALA A 160 -8.78 10.83 -9.79
N LEU A 161 -8.92 10.15 -8.65
CA LEU A 161 -9.94 10.45 -7.63
C LEU A 161 -9.75 11.85 -7.02
N GLY A 162 -8.51 12.29 -6.90
CA GLY A 162 -8.14 13.63 -6.48
C GLY A 162 -8.68 14.72 -7.39
N SER A 163 -8.73 14.48 -8.70
CA SER A 163 -9.24 15.45 -9.68
C SER A 163 -10.77 15.63 -9.67
N VAL A 164 -11.50 14.75 -8.97
CA VAL A 164 -12.96 14.78 -8.94
C VAL A 164 -13.45 15.93 -8.06
N PRO A 165 -14.30 16.83 -8.59
CA PRO A 165 -14.84 17.93 -7.81
C PRO A 165 -15.78 17.42 -6.70
N ALA A 166 -15.84 18.15 -5.59
CA ALA A 166 -16.78 17.84 -4.53
C ALA A 166 -18.23 17.97 -5.06
N SER A 167 -19.08 17.04 -4.65
CA SER A 167 -20.52 17.04 -4.96
C SER A 167 -21.29 16.66 -3.70
N GLU A 168 -22.39 17.38 -3.42
CA GLU A 168 -23.31 17.07 -2.32
C GLU A 168 -24.20 15.87 -2.64
N ASP A 169 -24.41 15.58 -3.93
CA ASP A 169 -25.13 14.40 -4.39
C ASP A 169 -24.16 13.22 -4.56
N GLU A 170 -24.43 12.14 -3.84
CA GLU A 170 -23.59 10.93 -3.78
C GLU A 170 -23.55 10.21 -5.14
N GLN A 171 -24.69 10.13 -5.84
CA GLN A 171 -24.77 9.46 -7.14
C GLN A 171 -23.99 10.22 -8.22
N SER A 172 -24.09 11.55 -8.24
CA SER A 172 -23.32 12.41 -9.15
C SER A 172 -21.83 12.35 -8.83
N ARG A 173 -21.46 12.30 -7.54
CA ARG A 173 -20.06 12.13 -7.12
C ARG A 173 -19.50 10.80 -7.63
N GLU A 174 -20.22 9.70 -7.40
CA GLU A 174 -19.80 8.35 -7.82
C GLU A 174 -19.62 8.26 -9.34
N GLU A 175 -20.52 8.91 -10.12
CA GLU A 175 -20.38 8.98 -11.58
C GLU A 175 -19.10 9.73 -11.99
N LEU A 176 -18.83 10.89 -11.37
CA LEU A 176 -17.61 11.66 -11.67
C LEU A 176 -16.34 10.90 -11.27
N GLU A 177 -16.34 10.22 -10.13
CA GLU A 177 -15.23 9.36 -9.69
C GLU A 177 -15.00 8.21 -10.68
N PHE A 178 -16.06 7.54 -11.11
CA PHE A 178 -15.97 6.48 -12.12
C PHE A 178 -15.40 6.99 -13.46
N GLN A 179 -15.88 8.13 -13.96
CA GLN A 179 -15.35 8.71 -15.20
C GLN A 179 -13.89 9.16 -15.04
N ALA A 180 -13.49 9.71 -13.89
CA ALA A 180 -12.12 10.10 -13.62
C ALA A 180 -11.18 8.89 -13.62
N LEU A 181 -11.58 7.79 -12.96
CA LEU A 181 -10.83 6.52 -12.97
C LEU A 181 -10.67 5.96 -14.40
N LYS A 182 -11.76 5.98 -15.18
CA LYS A 182 -11.72 5.52 -16.57
C LYS A 182 -10.79 6.37 -17.42
N ASN A 183 -10.89 7.69 -17.33
CA ASN A 183 -10.04 8.64 -18.05
C ASN A 183 -8.58 8.57 -17.59
N GLY A 184 -8.33 8.19 -16.34
CA GLY A 184 -7.01 7.92 -15.78
C GLY A 184 -6.37 6.61 -16.26
N GLY A 185 -7.05 5.82 -17.10
CA GLY A 185 -6.50 4.58 -17.67
C GLY A 185 -6.46 3.40 -16.69
N VAL A 186 -7.28 3.42 -15.64
CA VAL A 186 -7.33 2.37 -14.60
C VAL A 186 -7.68 1.01 -15.18
N GLU A 187 -8.60 0.96 -16.14
CA GLU A 187 -9.00 -0.28 -16.82
C GLU A 187 -7.83 -0.92 -17.58
N GLU A 188 -7.03 -0.13 -18.31
CA GLU A 188 -5.85 -0.63 -19.01
C GLU A 188 -4.78 -1.13 -18.02
N PHE A 189 -4.57 -0.39 -16.93
CA PHE A 189 -3.63 -0.76 -15.88
C PHE A 189 -4.00 -2.09 -15.22
N PHE A 190 -5.25 -2.26 -14.79
CA PHE A 190 -5.72 -3.51 -14.17
C PHE A 190 -5.82 -4.67 -15.17
N GLY A 191 -6.15 -4.39 -16.43
CA GLY A 191 -6.08 -5.38 -17.50
C GLY A 191 -4.66 -5.95 -17.65
N LYS A 192 -3.64 -5.08 -17.67
CA LYS A 192 -2.23 -5.50 -17.70
C LYS A 192 -1.83 -6.24 -16.43
N LEU A 193 -2.23 -5.75 -15.26
CA LEU A 193 -1.93 -6.38 -13.98
C LEU A 193 -2.49 -7.81 -13.91
N ASN A 194 -3.74 -8.02 -14.34
CA ASN A 194 -4.35 -9.34 -14.37
C ASN A 194 -3.67 -10.29 -15.37
N ALA A 195 -3.17 -9.78 -16.50
CA ALA A 195 -2.42 -10.59 -17.47
C ALA A 195 -1.03 -11.01 -16.96
N LEU A 196 -0.47 -10.28 -15.99
CA LEU A 196 0.83 -10.55 -15.36
C LEU A 196 0.72 -11.49 -14.15
N LYS A 197 -0.49 -11.86 -13.73
CA LYS A 197 -0.67 -12.78 -12.60
C LYS A 197 -0.10 -14.14 -12.92
N VAL A 198 0.59 -14.72 -11.94
CA VAL A 198 1.14 -16.07 -12.01
C VAL A 198 0.20 -17.11 -11.41
N GLY A 199 -0.89 -16.65 -10.78
CA GLY A 199 -2.00 -17.50 -10.33
C GLY A 199 -1.70 -18.28 -9.06
N GLU A 200 -0.60 -17.98 -8.39
CA GLU A 200 -0.23 -18.57 -7.10
C GLU A 200 -0.54 -17.58 -5.98
N PRO A 201 -1.36 -17.97 -4.99
CA PRO A 201 -1.63 -17.12 -3.84
C PRO A 201 -0.38 -17.00 -2.95
N ILE A 202 -0.22 -15.85 -2.32
CA ILE A 202 0.85 -15.65 -1.36
C ILE A 202 0.63 -16.48 -0.08
N SER A 203 1.71 -17.06 0.47
CA SER A 203 1.64 -17.76 1.75
C SER A 203 1.41 -16.79 2.89
N ARG A 204 0.37 -17.04 3.69
CA ARG A 204 0.02 -16.20 4.84
C ARG A 204 1.10 -16.20 5.91
N GLU A 205 1.57 -17.38 6.31
CA GLU A 205 2.61 -17.54 7.34
C GLU A 205 3.87 -16.77 6.93
N PHE A 206 4.31 -16.96 5.69
CA PHE A 206 5.47 -16.26 5.13
C PHE A 206 5.33 -14.73 5.19
N ILE A 207 4.16 -14.19 4.85
CA ILE A 207 3.92 -12.74 4.88
C ILE A 207 3.78 -12.19 6.29
N GLU A 208 3.04 -12.87 7.17
CA GLU A 208 2.87 -12.44 8.55
C GLU A 208 4.24 -12.37 9.25
N ASP A 209 5.11 -13.36 9.03
CA ASP A 209 6.47 -13.37 9.56
C ASP A 209 7.32 -12.22 8.98
N PHE A 210 7.22 -11.96 7.67
CA PHE A 210 7.90 -10.83 7.04
C PHE A 210 7.45 -9.48 7.62
N ILE A 211 6.14 -9.26 7.75
CA ILE A 211 5.56 -8.03 8.32
C ILE A 211 6.07 -7.83 9.75
N ILE A 212 6.01 -8.86 10.58
CA ILE A 212 6.45 -8.79 11.99
C ILE A 212 7.93 -8.43 12.06
N LYS A 213 8.80 -9.12 11.32
CA LYS A 213 10.24 -8.84 11.33
C LYS A 213 10.57 -7.41 10.91
N VAL A 214 9.97 -6.92 9.83
CA VAL A 214 10.20 -5.54 9.36
C VAL A 214 9.66 -4.55 10.40
N ALA A 215 8.47 -4.78 10.95
CA ALA A 215 7.87 -3.90 11.95
C ALA A 215 8.70 -3.84 13.25
N GLU A 216 9.22 -4.98 13.74
CA GLU A 216 10.11 -5.02 14.91
C GLU A 216 11.36 -4.15 14.70
N LYS A 217 11.97 -4.19 13.50
CA LYS A 217 13.11 -3.34 13.17
C LYS A 217 12.78 -1.85 13.08
N ILE A 218 11.57 -1.50 12.65
CA ILE A 218 11.09 -0.11 12.66
C ILE A 218 10.88 0.42 14.10
N VAL A 219 10.54 -0.44 15.06
CA VAL A 219 10.46 -0.07 16.50
C VAL A 219 11.84 0.26 17.08
N GLU A 220 12.90 -0.40 16.60
CA GLU A 220 14.27 -0.26 17.12
C GLU A 220 14.96 1.06 16.69
N GLU A 221 14.41 1.81 15.74
CA GLU A 221 14.93 3.12 15.26
C GLU A 221 14.55 4.30 16.17
#